data_AF-A0A953W589-F1
#
_entry.id   AF-A0A953W589-F1
#
_cell.length_a   1.000
_cell.length_b   1.000
_cell.length_c   1.000
_cell.angle_alpha   90.00
_cell.angle_beta   90.00
_cell.angle_gamma   90.00
#
_symmetry.space_group_name_H-M   'P 1'
#
loop_
_entity.id
_entity.type
_entity.pdbx_description
1 polymer ?
#
loop_
_entity_poly.entity_id
_entity_poly.type
_entity_poly.pdbx_seq_one_letter_code
_entity_poly.pdbx_strand_id
1 'polypeptide(L)'
;DESLHCEGMIKLFHAYAKETGALTDEVKADIIECCKTVVGIEDRFIDLAFEMGPVQGMTAEDIKQYIRYIADWRLGQLGLPKIYGVAEHPIPWLTAILNGVEHANFFEARATEYSKGATKGDWHGGEGVWANFDTMMEKRKAAGGPN
;
A
#
# COMPACT_ATOMS: atom_id res chain seq x y z
N ASP A 1 -3.07 8.77 5.41
CA ASP A 1 -4.12 9.68 5.94
C ASP A 1 -4.99 9.00 6.99
N GLU A 2 -5.75 7.96 6.63
CA GLU A 2 -6.64 7.25 7.57
C GLU A 2 -5.93 6.64 8.80
N SER A 3 -4.68 6.20 8.66
CA SER A 3 -3.89 5.73 9.80
C SER A 3 -3.66 6.82 10.85
N LEU A 4 -3.39 8.05 10.42
CA LEU A 4 -3.22 9.21 11.32
C LEU A 4 -4.55 9.61 11.97
N HIS A 5 -5.65 9.58 11.20
CA HIS A 5 -7.00 9.81 11.73
C HIS A 5 -7.33 8.81 12.84
N CYS A 6 -7.10 7.53 12.58
CA CYS A 6 -7.36 6.46 13.54
C CYS A 6 -6.51 6.63 14.80
N GLU A 7 -5.20 6.88 14.66
CA GLU A 7 -4.31 7.09 15.80
C GLU A 7 -4.72 8.31 16.64
N GLY A 8 -5.10 9.41 15.99
CA GLY A 8 -5.60 10.61 16.65
C GLY A 8 -6.86 10.35 17.46
N MET A 9 -7.84 9.64 16.89
CA MET A 9 -9.09 9.30 17.58
C MET A 9 -8.87 8.34 18.75
N ILE A 10 -7.95 7.38 18.62
CA ILE A 10 -7.58 6.47 19.73
C ILE A 10 -6.97 7.27 20.89
N LYS A 11 -6.04 8.20 20.60
CA LYS A 11 -5.45 9.07 21.64
C LYS A 11 -6.52 9.90 22.35
N LEU A 12 -7.43 10.51 21.59
CA LEU A 12 -8.53 11.29 22.13
C LEU A 12 -9.46 10.44 23.01
N PHE A 13 -9.82 9.23 22.54
CA PHE A 13 -10.63 8.28 23.30
C PHE A 13 -10.02 8.00 24.68
N HIS A 14 -8.73 7.66 24.72
CA HIS A 14 -8.03 7.36 25.98
C HIS A 14 -7.94 8.56 26.91
N ALA A 15 -7.63 9.75 26.36
CA ALA A 15 -7.57 10.98 27.14
C ALA A 15 -8.94 11.31 27.75
N TYR A 16 -9.99 11.29 26.93
CA TYR A 16 -11.35 11.58 27.36
C TYR A 16 -11.85 10.57 28.41
N ALA A 17 -11.63 9.27 28.19
CA ALA A 17 -12.00 8.23 29.14
C ALA A 17 -11.30 8.43 30.50
N LYS A 18 -10.00 8.78 30.47
CA LYS A 18 -9.20 9.02 31.69
C LYS A 18 -9.67 10.26 32.46
N GLU A 19 -10.01 11.35 31.75
CA GLU A 19 -10.40 12.61 32.37
C GLU A 19 -11.81 12.58 32.95
N THR A 20 -12.73 11.85 32.29
CA THR A 20 -14.16 11.88 32.64
C THR A 20 -14.64 10.66 33.41
N GLY A 21 -13.94 9.53 33.33
CA GLY A 21 -14.42 8.25 33.84
C GLY A 21 -15.59 7.67 33.05
N ALA A 22 -15.86 8.18 31.83
CA ALA A 22 -16.99 7.76 31.01
C ALA A 22 -16.91 6.32 30.49
N LEU A 23 -15.73 5.69 30.50
CA LEU A 23 -15.54 4.32 30.02
C LEU A 23 -15.93 3.29 31.10
N THR A 24 -17.24 3.23 31.39
CA THR A 24 -17.83 2.22 32.28
C THR A 24 -17.89 0.86 31.60
N ASP A 25 -18.19 -0.20 32.37
CA ASP A 25 -18.28 -1.55 31.80
C ASP A 25 -19.45 -1.70 30.81
N GLU A 26 -20.53 -0.94 31.01
CA GLU A 26 -21.64 -0.84 30.06
C GLU A 26 -21.19 -0.22 28.74
N VAL A 27 -20.43 0.89 28.79
CA VAL A 27 -19.91 1.53 27.58
C VAL A 27 -18.92 0.62 26.85
N LYS A 28 -18.08 -0.13 27.58
CA LYS A 28 -17.18 -1.13 26.97
C LYS A 28 -17.98 -2.23 26.26
N ALA A 29 -19.05 -2.72 26.88
CA ALA A 29 -19.93 -3.72 26.27
C ALA A 29 -20.60 -3.17 25.00
N ASP A 30 -21.10 -1.93 25.04
CA ASP A 30 -21.71 -1.26 23.89
C ASP A 30 -20.72 -1.11 22.72
N ILE A 31 -19.46 -0.74 22.98
CA ILE A 31 -18.42 -0.67 21.96
C ILE A 31 -18.19 -2.05 21.31
N ILE A 32 -18.17 -3.12 22.10
CA ILE A 32 -18.02 -4.50 21.59
C ILE A 32 -19.22 -4.89 20.73
N GLU A 33 -20.44 -4.57 21.13
CA GLU A 33 -21.65 -4.84 20.34
C GLU A 33 -21.69 -4.03 19.04
N CYS A 34 -21.22 -2.77 19.06
CA CYS A 34 -21.05 -1.96 17.86
C CYS A 34 -20.03 -2.60 16.91
N CYS A 35 -18.91 -3.10 17.44
CA CYS A 35 -17.90 -3.80 16.64
C CYS A 35 -18.49 -5.04 15.96
N LYS A 36 -19.25 -5.88 16.68
CA LYS A 36 -19.95 -7.05 16.11
C LYS A 36 -20.93 -6.65 15.01
N THR A 37 -21.70 -5.59 15.24
CA THR A 37 -22.68 -5.07 14.28
C THR A 37 -21.99 -4.64 12.99
N VAL A 38 -20.89 -3.89 13.09
CA VAL A 38 -20.09 -3.45 11.94
C VAL A 38 -19.54 -4.64 11.17
N VAL A 39 -18.91 -5.62 11.85
CA VAL A 39 -18.41 -6.83 11.18
C VAL A 39 -19.52 -7.57 10.43
N GLY A 40 -20.73 -7.67 11.01
CA GLY A 40 -21.87 -8.27 10.33
C GLY A 40 -22.38 -7.48 9.11
N ILE A 41 -22.20 -6.15 9.10
CA ILE A 41 -22.46 -5.32 7.91
C ILE A 41 -21.39 -5.55 6.85
N GLU A 42 -20.12 -5.56 7.24
CA GLU A 42 -18.98 -5.83 6.34
C GLU A 42 -19.08 -7.21 5.70
N ASP A 43 -19.48 -8.24 6.44
CA ASP A 43 -19.69 -9.58 5.87
C ASP A 43 -20.70 -9.56 4.71
N ARG A 44 -21.82 -8.84 4.86
CA ARG A 44 -22.83 -8.68 3.80
C ARG A 44 -22.30 -7.87 2.63
N PHE A 45 -21.51 -6.83 2.91
CA PHE A 45 -20.87 -6.03 1.87
C PHE A 45 -19.86 -6.85 1.07
N ILE A 46 -19.08 -7.71 1.74
CA ILE A 46 -18.14 -8.63 1.10
C ILE A 46 -18.91 -9.65 0.25
N ASP A 47 -20.00 -10.23 0.76
CA ASP A 47 -20.83 -11.14 -0.03
C ASP A 47 -21.32 -10.48 -1.33
N LEU A 48 -21.79 -9.23 -1.23
CA LEU A 48 -22.18 -8.41 -2.39
C LEU A 48 -21.00 -8.16 -3.35
N ALA A 49 -19.84 -7.77 -2.82
CA ALA A 49 -18.65 -7.46 -3.63
C ALA A 49 -18.11 -8.69 -4.39
N PHE A 50 -18.34 -9.89 -3.86
CA PHE A 50 -17.91 -11.16 -4.43
C PHE A 50 -19.04 -11.94 -5.14
N GLU A 51 -20.18 -11.31 -5.43
CA GLU A 51 -21.31 -11.95 -6.14
C GLU A 51 -20.92 -12.54 -7.51
N MET A 52 -19.96 -11.90 -8.20
CA MET A 52 -19.44 -12.38 -9.48
C MET A 52 -18.38 -13.48 -9.35
N GLY A 53 -18.11 -13.95 -8.14
CA GLY A 53 -17.13 -14.98 -7.83
C GLY A 53 -15.82 -14.43 -7.26
N PRO A 54 -14.89 -15.33 -6.89
CA PRO A 54 -13.61 -14.97 -6.30
C PRO A 54 -12.69 -14.24 -7.29
N VAL A 55 -11.80 -13.41 -6.74
CA VAL A 55 -10.72 -12.77 -7.49
C VAL A 55 -9.47 -13.66 -7.40
N GLN A 56 -8.63 -13.65 -8.44
CA GLN A 56 -7.41 -14.45 -8.44
C GLN A 56 -6.54 -14.11 -7.21
N GLY A 57 -6.28 -15.12 -6.37
CA GLY A 57 -5.44 -14.98 -5.18
C GLY A 57 -6.13 -14.41 -3.94
N MET A 58 -7.46 -14.23 -3.96
CA MET A 58 -8.23 -13.68 -2.85
C MET A 58 -9.69 -14.15 -2.89
N THR A 59 -10.13 -14.83 -1.83
CA THR A 59 -11.53 -15.23 -1.65
C THR A 59 -12.28 -14.24 -0.76
N ALA A 60 -13.61 -14.30 -0.79
CA ALA A 60 -14.46 -13.56 0.15
C ALA A 60 -14.11 -13.92 1.61
N GLU A 61 -13.83 -15.19 1.89
CA GLU A 61 -13.49 -15.66 3.23
C GLU A 61 -12.16 -15.09 3.73
N ASP A 62 -11.16 -14.96 2.86
CA ASP A 62 -9.87 -14.34 3.23
C ASP A 62 -10.08 -12.90 3.71
N ILE A 63 -10.96 -12.15 3.05
CA ILE A 63 -11.28 -10.76 3.42
C ILE A 63 -12.13 -10.71 4.69
N LYS A 64 -13.10 -11.61 4.86
CA LYS A 64 -13.88 -11.72 6.10
C LYS A 64 -13.00 -12.01 7.32
N GLN A 65 -12.01 -12.89 7.16
CA GLN A 65 -11.03 -13.18 8.20
C GLN A 65 -10.11 -11.98 8.45
N TYR A 66 -9.74 -11.23 7.40
CA TYR A 66 -8.97 -10.00 7.55
C TYR A 66 -9.74 -8.93 8.34
N ILE A 67 -11.03 -8.74 8.08
CA ILE A 67 -11.87 -7.80 8.84
C ILE A 67 -11.94 -8.19 10.32
N ARG A 68 -12.07 -9.49 10.64
CA ARG A 68 -12.03 -9.99 12.02
C ARG A 68 -10.68 -9.75 12.70
N TYR A 69 -9.57 -9.94 11.98
CA TYR A 69 -8.23 -9.61 12.45
C TYR A 69 -8.09 -8.12 12.78
N ILE A 70 -8.57 -7.24 11.90
CA ILE A 70 -8.54 -5.79 12.13
C ILE A 70 -9.47 -5.38 13.28
N ALA A 71 -10.64 -6.00 13.41
CA ALA A 71 -11.57 -5.75 14.52
C ALA A 71 -10.90 -6.04 15.88
N ASP A 72 -10.28 -7.21 16.02
CA ASP A 72 -9.53 -7.56 17.23
C ASP A 72 -8.35 -6.63 17.50
N TRP A 73 -7.65 -6.19 16.44
CA TRP A 73 -6.57 -5.22 16.57
C TRP A 73 -7.06 -3.86 17.07
N ARG A 74 -8.18 -3.36 16.53
CA ARG A 74 -8.81 -2.09 16.97
C ARG A 74 -9.33 -2.16 18.39
N LEU A 75 -10.01 -3.24 18.76
CA LEU A 75 -10.44 -3.47 20.15
C LEU A 75 -9.24 -3.47 21.09
N GLY A 76 -8.13 -4.12 20.71
CA GLY A 76 -6.88 -4.09 21.48
C GLY A 76 -6.31 -2.68 21.66
N GLN A 77 -6.34 -1.84 20.62
CA GLN A 77 -5.90 -0.43 20.71
C GLN A 77 -6.78 0.42 21.65
N LEU A 78 -8.04 0.06 21.82
CA LEU A 78 -8.95 0.68 22.80
C LEU A 78 -8.83 0.08 24.21
N GLY A 79 -7.98 -0.94 24.41
CA GLY A 79 -7.84 -1.64 25.69
C GLY A 79 -8.99 -2.62 25.99
N LEU A 80 -9.72 -3.06 24.95
CA LEU A 80 -10.84 -3.98 25.05
C LEU A 80 -10.42 -5.41 24.68
N PRO A 81 -11.11 -6.44 25.20
CA PRO A 81 -10.81 -7.83 24.86
C PRO A 81 -11.08 -8.13 23.38
N LYS A 82 -10.26 -9.02 22.82
CA LYS A 82 -10.47 -9.60 21.49
C LYS A 82 -11.69 -10.53 21.51
N ILE A 83 -12.42 -10.60 20.40
CA ILE A 83 -13.67 -11.38 20.30
C ILE A 83 -13.64 -12.42 19.17
N TYR A 84 -12.75 -12.30 18.18
CA TYR A 84 -12.68 -13.24 17.06
C TYR A 84 -11.51 -14.22 17.15
N GLY A 85 -10.43 -13.86 17.85
CA GLY A 85 -9.30 -14.74 18.10
C GLY A 85 -8.42 -15.00 16.87
N VAL A 86 -8.46 -14.13 15.86
CA VAL A 86 -7.65 -14.28 14.65
C VAL A 86 -6.21 -13.88 14.96
N ALA A 87 -5.33 -14.88 15.10
CA ALA A 87 -3.95 -14.67 15.56
C ALA A 87 -3.01 -14.14 14.47
N GLU A 88 -3.21 -14.59 13.24
CA GLU A 88 -2.32 -14.31 12.11
C GLU A 88 -3.02 -13.51 11.02
N HIS A 89 -2.25 -12.68 10.32
CA HIS A 89 -2.77 -11.86 9.22
C HIS A 89 -3.09 -12.76 8.01
N PRO A 90 -4.37 -12.92 7.62
CA PRO A 90 -4.76 -13.93 6.62
C PRO A 90 -4.31 -13.57 5.19
N ILE A 91 -4.01 -12.30 4.92
CA ILE A 91 -3.56 -11.82 3.61
C ILE A 91 -2.23 -11.05 3.73
N PRO A 92 -1.10 -11.69 4.03
CA PRO A 92 0.15 -10.98 4.39
C PRO A 92 0.65 -10.01 3.31
N TRP A 93 0.40 -10.32 2.03
CA TRP A 93 0.78 -9.45 0.91
C TRP A 93 0.00 -8.13 0.86
N LEU A 94 -1.20 -8.07 1.46
CA LEU A 94 -2.02 -6.86 1.48
C LEU A 94 -1.32 -5.72 2.21
N THR A 95 -0.63 -6.04 3.31
CA THR A 95 0.19 -5.09 4.07
C THR A 95 1.28 -4.45 3.21
N ALA A 96 1.92 -5.22 2.33
CA ALA A 96 2.95 -4.72 1.44
C ALA A 96 2.38 -3.74 0.40
N ILE A 97 1.15 -3.96 -0.07
CA ILE A 97 0.47 -3.04 -0.97
C ILE A 97 0.04 -1.77 -0.22
N LEU A 98 -0.61 -1.90 0.93
CA LEU A 98 -1.11 -0.76 1.72
C LEU A 98 0.03 0.15 2.21
N ASN A 99 1.15 -0.43 2.63
CA ASN A 99 2.32 0.33 3.09
C ASN A 99 3.24 0.77 1.93
N GLY A 100 3.17 0.09 0.77
CA GLY A 100 4.00 0.41 -0.40
C GLY A 100 3.56 1.67 -1.14
N VAL A 101 2.27 2.03 -1.06
CA VAL A 101 1.74 3.25 -1.71
C VAL A 101 2.18 4.52 -0.97
N GLU A 102 2.52 4.47 0.32
CA GLU A 102 3.11 5.63 1.02
C GLU A 102 4.56 5.92 0.61
N HIS A 103 5.22 5.05 -0.18
CA HIS A 103 6.60 5.26 -0.66
C HIS A 103 6.76 5.35 -2.18
N ALA A 104 5.67 5.40 -2.94
CA ALA A 104 5.73 5.84 -4.32
C ALA A 104 4.38 6.37 -4.81
N ASN A 105 4.25 7.71 -4.88
CA ASN A 105 3.42 8.30 -5.92
C ASN A 105 4.10 8.03 -7.28
N PHE A 106 4.01 6.78 -7.76
CA PHE A 106 4.58 6.35 -9.04
C PHE A 106 3.93 7.09 -10.23
N PHE A 107 2.76 7.70 -10.04
CA PHE A 107 2.09 8.56 -11.02
C PHE A 107 2.30 10.08 -10.80
N GLU A 108 2.96 10.51 -9.71
CA GLU A 108 3.42 11.91 -9.56
C GLU A 108 4.91 12.08 -9.84
N ALA A 109 5.69 11.00 -9.91
CA ALA A 109 6.99 11.04 -10.56
C ALA A 109 6.75 11.28 -12.06
N ARG A 110 6.78 12.57 -12.46
CA ARG A 110 6.75 12.97 -13.87
C ARG A 110 7.69 12.06 -14.68
N ALA A 111 7.12 11.23 -15.54
CA ALA A 111 7.84 10.63 -16.65
C ALA A 111 8.21 11.77 -17.64
N THR A 112 9.31 12.47 -17.37
CA THR A 112 9.98 13.33 -18.35
C THR A 112 11.27 12.71 -18.89
N GLU A 113 11.47 11.42 -18.68
CA GLU A 113 12.40 10.62 -19.47
C GLU A 113 11.54 9.72 -20.39
N TYR A 114 11.85 9.70 -21.68
CA TYR A 114 11.11 9.06 -22.80
C TYR A 114 10.25 9.93 -23.73
N SER A 115 10.43 11.26 -23.75
CA SER A 115 10.13 12.05 -24.99
C SER A 115 11.06 13.25 -25.20
N LYS A 116 12.37 13.04 -25.07
CA LYS A 116 13.39 13.83 -25.77
C LYS A 116 14.44 12.92 -26.42
N GLY A 117 13.97 11.93 -27.18
CA GLY A 117 14.74 11.37 -28.28
C GLY A 117 14.67 12.31 -29.48
N ALA A 118 15.41 13.42 -29.44
CA ALA A 118 15.76 14.17 -30.63
C ALA A 118 17.13 14.80 -30.42
N THR A 119 18.15 13.95 -30.26
CA THR A 119 19.50 14.33 -30.68
C THR A 119 19.39 14.76 -32.15
N LYS A 120 19.43 16.06 -32.41
CA LYS A 120 19.61 16.59 -33.76
C LYS A 120 21.03 16.24 -34.19
N GLY A 121 21.17 15.13 -34.88
CA GLY A 121 22.37 14.72 -35.59
C GLY A 121 21.93 13.73 -36.65
N ASP A 122 22.17 14.05 -37.92
CA ASP A 122 21.83 13.15 -39.01
C ASP A 122 22.71 11.89 -38.90
N TRP A 123 22.09 10.73 -39.03
CA TRP A 123 22.78 9.44 -38.86
C TRP A 123 23.70 9.16 -40.05
N HIS A 124 23.48 9.78 -41.22
CA HIS A 124 24.28 9.56 -42.41
C HIS A 124 24.75 10.87 -43.07
N GLY A 125 25.95 10.85 -43.65
CA GLY A 125 26.58 12.01 -44.29
C GLY A 125 28.05 12.14 -43.87
N GLY A 126 28.86 12.88 -44.64
CA GLY A 126 30.31 13.02 -44.42
C GLY A 126 30.72 13.61 -43.05
N GLU A 127 29.77 14.20 -42.32
CA GLU A 127 29.93 14.72 -40.94
C GLU A 127 28.99 14.03 -39.94
N GLY A 128 28.42 12.88 -40.31
CA GLY A 128 27.48 12.12 -39.48
C GLY A 128 28.15 11.34 -38.34
N VAL A 129 27.33 10.90 -37.38
CA VAL A 129 27.76 10.26 -36.13
C VAL A 129 28.64 9.02 -36.36
N TRP A 130 28.37 8.23 -37.41
CA TRP A 130 29.16 7.05 -37.76
C TRP A 130 30.54 7.39 -38.31
N ALA A 131 30.69 8.47 -39.09
CA ALA A 131 31.99 8.91 -39.60
C ALA A 131 32.91 9.37 -38.45
N ASN A 132 32.36 10.07 -37.45
CA ASN A 132 33.10 10.45 -36.26
C ASN A 132 33.49 9.24 -35.39
N PHE A 133 32.64 8.22 -35.32
CA PHE A 133 32.94 6.97 -34.63
C PHE A 133 34.08 6.20 -35.32
N ASP A 134 34.04 6.06 -36.64
CA ASP A 134 35.10 5.42 -37.42
C ASP A 134 36.43 6.17 -37.29
N THR A 135 36.40 7.50 -37.33
CA THR A 135 37.61 8.33 -37.14
C THR A 135 38.21 8.17 -35.74
N MET A 136 37.36 7.98 -34.72
CA MET A 136 37.79 7.73 -33.34
C MET A 136 38.37 6.32 -33.15
N MET A 137 37.80 5.32 -33.83
CA MET A 137 38.29 3.94 -33.82
C MET A 137 39.63 3.80 -34.54
N GLU A 138 39.81 4.48 -35.68
CA GLU A 138 41.08 4.51 -36.40
C GLU A 138 42.18 5.24 -35.61
N LYS A 139 41.86 6.34 -34.93
CA LYS A 139 42.80 6.99 -33.99
C LYS A 139 43.21 6.09 -32.82
N ARG A 140 42.29 5.24 -32.33
CA ARG A 140 42.58 4.25 -31.28
C ARG A 140 43.47 3.11 -31.76
N LYS A 141 43.28 2.63 -33.00
CA LYS A 141 44.18 1.65 -33.63
C LYS A 141 45.57 2.21 -33.88
N ALA A 142 45.68 3.47 -34.30
CA ALA A 142 46.96 4.13 -34.54
C ALA A 142 47.74 4.45 -33.26
N ALA A 143 47.07 4.53 -32.10
CA ALA A 143 47.69 4.85 -30.81
C ALA A 143 48.26 3.64 -30.04
N GLY A 144 48.24 2.43 -30.63
CA GLY A 144 49.04 1.27 -30.18
C GLY A 144 48.90 0.88 -28.70
N GLY A 145 47.69 0.61 -28.20
CA GLY A 145 47.46 0.13 -26.83
C GLY A 145 46.85 -1.29 -26.78
N PRO A 146 47.32 -2.19 -25.90
CA PRO A 146 47.31 -3.65 -26.10
C PRO A 146 46.01 -4.38 -25.69
N ASN A 147 45.91 -5.62 -26.20
CA ASN A 147 44.91 -6.69 -25.97
C ASN A 147 43.93 -6.52 -24.80
#